data_AF-A0A522V758-F1
#
_entry.id   AF-A0A522V758-F1
#
_cell.length_a   1.000
_cell.length_b   1.000
_cell.length_c   1.000
_cell.angle_alpha   90.00
_cell.angle_beta   90.00
_cell.angle_gamma   90.00
#
_symmetry.space_group_name_H-M   'P 1'
#
loop_
_entity.id
_entity.type
_entity.pdbx_description
1 polymer ?
#
loop_
_entity_poly.entity_id
_entity_poly.type
_entity_poly.pdbx_seq_one_letter_code
_entity_poly.pdbx_strand_id
1 'polypeptide(L)' 'MKEDILLRGIGKADNDLKAVKYLLAVEDAPLDVVSFHCQQAVEKYLKAYLTWVDVRVGKTHDLASILYLTGR' A
#
# COMPACT_ATOMS: atom_id res chain seq x y z
N MET A 1 -18.41 2.15 -7.84
CA MET A 1 -18.79 1.03 -6.94
C MET A 1 -17.62 0.69 -6.01
N LYS A 2 -17.87 -0.06 -4.91
CA LYS A 2 -16.84 -0.53 -3.96
C LYS A 2 -15.65 -1.21 -4.66
N GLU A 3 -15.94 -1.96 -5.72
CA GLU A 3 -14.96 -2.63 -6.59
C GLU A 3 -14.01 -1.64 -7.29
N ASP A 4 -14.50 -0.51 -7.81
CA ASP A 4 -13.64 0.48 -8.48
C ASP A 4 -12.59 1.05 -7.52
N ILE A 5 -12.99 1.27 -6.25
CA ILE A 5 -12.09 1.78 -5.20
C ILE A 5 -11.04 0.73 -4.87
N LEU A 6 -11.43 -0.55 -4.77
CA LEU A 6 -10.54 -1.68 -4.54
C LEU A 6 -9.52 -1.82 -5.65
N LEU A 7 -9.98 -1.92 -6.91
CA LEU A 7 -9.11 -2.10 -8.08
C LEU A 7 -8.15 -0.93 -8.24
N ARG A 8 -8.61 0.30 -8.00
CA ARG A 8 -7.73 1.49 -8.02
C ARG A 8 -6.70 1.46 -6.91
N GLY A 9 -7.06 1.00 -5.72
CA GLY A 9 -6.15 0.87 -4.58
C GLY A 9 -5.06 -0.17 -4.84
N ILE A 10 -5.45 -1.35 -5.32
CA ILE A 10 -4.55 -2.45 -5.69
C ILE A 10 -3.59 -2.00 -6.80
N GLY A 11 -4.11 -1.40 -7.89
CA GLY A 11 -3.25 -0.94 -8.98
C GLY A 11 -2.23 0.12 -8.55
N LYS A 12 -2.54 0.95 -7.54
CA LYS A 12 -1.55 1.87 -6.96
C LYS A 12 -0.50 1.15 -6.13
N ALA A 13 -0.88 0.14 -5.34
CA ALA A 13 0.05 -0.67 -4.58
C ALA A 13 1.01 -1.46 -5.51
N ASP A 14 0.48 -1.98 -6.61
CA ASP A 14 1.28 -2.66 -7.64
C ASP A 14 2.30 -1.71 -8.28
N ASN A 15 1.93 -0.44 -8.50
CA ASN A 15 2.84 0.58 -9.01
C ASN A 15 3.96 0.91 -8.00
N ASP A 16 3.68 0.92 -6.70
CA ASP A 16 4.72 1.07 -5.68
C ASP A 16 5.70 -0.11 -5.72
N LEU A 17 5.23 -1.35 -5.81
CA LEU A 17 6.10 -2.52 -5.96
C LEU A 17 6.89 -2.50 -7.27
N LYS A 18 6.29 -2.00 -8.35
CA LYS A 18 6.98 -1.81 -9.64
C LYS A 18 8.09 -0.78 -9.52
N ALA A 19 7.87 0.32 -8.80
CA ALA A 19 8.89 1.33 -8.51
C ALA A 19 10.05 0.72 -7.70
N VAL A 20 9.75 -0.06 -6.65
CA VAL A 20 10.76 -0.80 -5.86
C VAL A 20 11.63 -1.69 -6.76
N LYS A 21 11.01 -2.46 -7.66
CA LYS A 21 11.74 -3.35 -8.59
C LYS A 21 12.66 -2.58 -9.54
N TYR A 22 12.24 -1.42 -10.04
CA TYR A 22 13.08 -0.59 -10.90
C TYR A 22 14.22 0.08 -10.14
N LEU A 23 13.94 0.61 -8.95
CA LEU A 23 14.94 1.26 -8.12
C LEU A 23 16.00 0.27 -7.62
N LEU A 24 15.62 -0.96 -7.25
CA LEU A 24 16.60 -1.97 -6.83
C LEU A 24 17.46 -2.53 -7.97
N ALA A 25 17.13 -2.23 -9.24
CA ALA A 25 17.90 -2.67 -10.39
C ALA A 25 19.04 -1.71 -10.77
N VAL A 26 19.12 -0.53 -10.14
CA VAL A 26 20.20 0.45 -10.39
C VAL A 26 21.31 0.33 -9.34
N GLU A 27 22.55 0.60 -9.74
CA GLU A 27 23.67 0.77 -8.82
C GLU A 27 23.42 2.00 -7.93
N ASP A 28 23.79 1.93 -6.65
CA ASP A 28 23.51 2.96 -5.64
C ASP A 28 22.02 3.34 -5.51
N ALA A 29 21.14 2.33 -5.51
CA ALA A 29 19.71 2.52 -5.31
C ALA A 29 19.39 3.38 -4.05
N PRO A 30 18.49 4.39 -4.16
CA PRO A 30 18.10 5.22 -3.02
C PRO A 30 17.20 4.41 -2.07
N LEU A 31 17.81 3.76 -1.08
CA LEU A 31 17.13 2.79 -0.20
C LEU A 31 16.03 3.41 0.67
N ASP A 32 16.12 4.70 0.96
CA ASP A 32 15.07 5.47 1.64
C ASP A 32 13.81 5.57 0.78
N VAL A 33 13.96 5.86 -0.51
CA VAL A 33 12.86 5.90 -1.48
C VAL A 33 12.28 4.51 -1.72
N VAL A 34 13.13 3.48 -1.81
CA VAL A 34 12.69 2.07 -1.88
C VAL A 34 11.83 1.72 -0.66
N SER A 35 12.31 2.05 0.54
CA SER A 35 11.61 1.76 1.79
C SER A 35 10.26 2.48 1.88
N PHE A 36 10.19 3.72 1.42
CA PHE A 36 8.95 4.48 1.31
C PHE A 36 7.93 3.78 0.41
N HIS A 37 8.33 3.34 -0.79
CA HIS A 37 7.42 2.62 -1.69
C HIS A 37 7.00 1.24 -1.14
N CYS A 38 7.89 0.53 -0.44
CA CYS A 38 7.52 -0.70 0.27
C CYS A 38 6.42 -0.44 1.31
N GLN A 39 6.59 0.56 2.18
CA GLN A 39 5.58 0.94 3.18
C GLN A 39 4.26 1.32 2.52
N GLN A 40 4.32 2.11 1.45
CA GLN A 40 3.16 2.56 0.69
C GLN A 40 2.40 1.42 0.01
N ALA A 41 3.10 0.42 -0.55
CA ALA A 41 2.47 -0.77 -1.11
C ALA A 41 1.66 -1.52 -0.05
N VAL A 42 2.27 -1.80 1.11
CA VAL A 42 1.60 -2.49 2.23
C VAL A 42 0.38 -1.70 2.70
N GLU A 43 0.53 -0.39 2.93
CA GLU A 43 -0.56 0.49 3.36
C GLU A 43 -1.77 0.42 2.41
N LYS A 44 -1.52 0.47 1.09
CA LYS A 44 -2.57 0.45 0.06
C LYS A 44 -3.24 -0.92 -0.04
N TYR A 45 -2.50 -2.02 0.04
CA TYR A 45 -3.10 -3.36 0.07
C TYR A 45 -3.96 -3.56 1.32
N LEU A 46 -3.50 -3.15 2.50
CA LEU A 46 -4.28 -3.26 3.72
C LEU A 46 -5.56 -2.40 3.65
N LYS A 47 -5.49 -1.18 3.12
CA LYS A 47 -6.67 -0.34 2.89
C LYS A 47 -7.65 -0.97 1.90
N ALA A 48 -7.15 -1.63 0.85
CA ALA A 48 -7.99 -2.38 -0.08
C ALA A 48 -8.67 -3.56 0.64
N TYR A 49 -7.92 -4.38 1.39
CA TYR A 49 -8.48 -5.48 2.17
C TYR A 49 -9.57 -5.00 3.15
N LEU A 50 -9.30 -3.95 3.92
CA LEU A 50 -10.25 -3.38 4.88
C LEU A 50 -11.51 -2.85 4.18
N THR A 51 -11.34 -2.19 3.03
CA THR A 51 -12.48 -1.78 2.19
C THR A 51 -13.28 -2.99 1.73
N TRP A 52 -12.63 -4.09 1.35
CA TRP A 52 -13.30 -5.31 0.89
C TRP A 52 -14.15 -5.95 2.00
N VAL A 53 -13.67 -5.94 3.24
CA VAL A 53 -14.44 -6.40 4.43
C VAL A 53 -15.34 -5.32 5.05
N ASP A 54 -15.65 -4.24 4.32
CA ASP A 54 -16.53 -3.14 4.75
C ASP A 54 -16.06 -2.36 6.00
N VAL A 55 -14.76 -2.41 6.31
CA VAL A 55 -14.12 -1.60 7.35
C VAL A 55 -13.67 -0.27 6.74
N ARG A 56 -14.25 0.84 7.20
CA ARG A 56 -13.84 2.19 6.79
C ARG A 56 -12.47 2.54 7.38
N VAL A 57 -11.54 2.91 6.51
CA VAL A 57 -10.22 3.43 6.90
C VAL A 57 -10.17 4.93 6.65
N GLY A 58 -9.79 5.71 7.66
CA GLY A 58 -9.55 7.15 7.52
C GLY A 58 -8.31 7.45 6.68
N LYS A 59 -8.10 8.73 6.34
CA LYS A 59 -6.82 9.21 5.81
C LYS A 59 -5.77 9.20 6.94
N THR A 60 -5.08 8.08 7.08
CA THR A 60 -3.93 7.91 7.96
C THR A 60 -2.78 7.28 7.18
N HIS A 61 -1.56 7.67 7.51
CA HIS A 61 -0.31 7.05 7.02
C HIS A 61 0.36 6.19 8.11
N ASP A 62 -0.34 5.93 9.21
CA ASP A 62 0.15 5.04 10.26
C ASP A 62 -0.19 3.58 9.95
N LEU A 63 0.84 2.82 9.58
CA LEU A 63 0.71 1.41 9.22
C LEU A 63 0.23 0.56 10.40
N ALA A 64 0.66 0.89 11.63
CA ALA A 64 0.29 0.15 12.83
C ALA A 64 -1.23 0.28 13.11
N SER A 65 -1.77 1.50 13.04
CA SER A 65 -3.21 1.73 13.16
C SER A 65 -4.01 0.99 12.09
N ILE A 66 -3.52 0.95 10.86
CA ILE A 66 -4.21 0.23 9.77
C ILE A 66 -4.16 -1.28 10.01
N LEU A 67 -3.01 -1.82 10.40
CA LEU A 67 -2.86 -3.24 10.71
C LEU A 67 -3.77 -3.66 11.86
N TYR A 68 -3.89 -2.84 12.91
CA TYR A 68 -4.79 -3.10 14.04
C TYR A 68 -6.26 -3.28 13.61
N LEU A 69 -6.71 -2.63 12.54
CA LEU A 69 -8.07 -2.79 12.01
C LEU A 69 -8.31 -4.15 11.33
N THR A 70 -7.25 -4.87 10.94
CA THR A 70 -7.38 -6.15 10.20
C THR A 70 -7.69 -7.35 11.09
N GLY A 71 -7.43 -7.26 12.40
CA GLY A 71 -7.69 -8.32 13.37
C GLY A 71 -9.08 -8.26 14.01
N ARG A 72 -10.02 -7.53 13.41
CA ARG A 72 -11.40 -7.38 13.89
C ARG A 72 -12.37 -8.17 13.04
#